data_AF-A0A382GLI1-F1
#
_entry.id   AF-A0A382GLI1-F1
#
_cell.length_a   1.000
_cell.length_b   1.000
_cell.length_c   1.000
_cell.angle_alpha   90.00
_cell.angle_beta   90.00
_cell.angle_gamma   90.00
#
_symmetry.space_group_name_H-M   'P 1'
#
loop_
_entity.id
_entity.type
_entity.pdbx_description
1 polymer ?
#
loop_
_entity_poly.entity_id
_entity_poly.type
_entity_poly.pdbx_seq_one_letter_code
_entity_poly.pdbx_strand_id
1 'polypeptide(L)'
;EIKAANAIAKLGEYAPSFGMIGTLFGLIFMLAGMALPPAPGVDPTAALISNMAIALITTLYGALFAFFFFLPFSEHLKYINEEKKVESALHLEGVMLLYDKIHPIVVQERLNAFLPRKDRFTDED
;
A
#
# COMPACT_ATOMS: atom_id res chain seq x y z
N GLU A 1 8.89 8.21 6.99
CA GLU A 1 8.30 7.31 8.02
C GLU A 1 8.03 5.93 7.41
N ILE A 2 9.07 5.10 7.29
CA ILE A 2 8.96 3.75 6.71
C ILE A 2 7.94 2.89 7.47
N LYS A 3 7.85 3.09 8.79
CA LYS A 3 6.89 2.39 9.65
C LYS A 3 5.44 2.65 9.22
N ALA A 4 5.11 3.89 8.86
CA ALA A 4 3.77 4.25 8.42
C ALA A 4 3.44 3.63 7.05
N ALA A 5 4.39 3.69 6.11
CA ALA A 5 4.23 3.06 4.79
C ALA A 5 4.02 1.55 4.90
N ASN A 6 4.80 0.88 5.76
CA ASN A 6 4.65 -0.55 6.01
C ASN A 6 3.34 -0.90 6.73
N ALA A 7 2.86 -0.04 7.64
CA ALA A 7 1.57 -0.24 8.29
C ALA A 7 0.42 -0.18 7.27
N ILE A 8 0.45 0.80 6.35
CA ILE A 8 -0.55 0.92 5.28
C ILE A 8 -0.48 -0.28 4.32
N ALA A 9 0.73 -0.75 3.97
CA ALA A 9 0.91 -1.96 3.17
C ALA A 9 0.22 -3.17 3.83
N LYS A 10 0.42 -3.34 5.15
CA LYS A 10 -0.21 -4.42 5.91
C LYS A 10 -1.74 -4.30 5.97
N LEU A 11 -2.27 -3.08 6.09
CA LEU A 11 -3.71 -2.87 5.97
C LEU A 11 -4.25 -3.27 4.59
N GLY A 12 -3.50 -3.00 3.52
CA GLY A 12 -3.81 -3.45 2.17
C GLY A 12 -3.77 -4.97 2.00
N GLU A 13 -2.83 -5.66 2.66
CA GLU A 13 -2.78 -7.13 2.68
C GLU A 13 -3.95 -7.74 3.48
N TYR A 14 -4.42 -7.07 4.55
CA TYR A 14 -5.51 -7.56 5.38
C TYR A 14 -6.91 -7.26 4.82
N ALA A 15 -7.07 -6.20 4.03
CA ALA A 15 -8.38 -5.81 3.48
C ALA A 15 -9.10 -6.92 2.67
N PRO A 16 -8.43 -7.70 1.79
CA PRO A 16 -9.06 -8.82 1.09
C PRO A 16 -9.44 -9.96 2.05
N SER A 17 -8.65 -10.15 3.12
CA SER A 17 -8.93 -11.15 4.14
C SER A 17 -10.24 -10.85 4.89
N PHE A 18 -10.54 -9.59 5.16
CA PHE A 18 -11.86 -9.19 5.68
C PHE A 18 -12.99 -9.43 4.67
N GLY A 19 -12.73 -9.29 3.38
CA GLY A 19 -13.68 -9.66 2.32
C GLY A 19 -14.02 -11.16 2.33
N MET A 20 -13.02 -12.02 2.55
CA MET A 20 -13.21 -13.47 2.71
C MET A 20 -14.00 -13.82 3.98
N ILE A 21 -13.87 -13.06 5.07
CA ILE A 21 -14.74 -13.24 6.25
C ILE A 21 -16.21 -12.94 5.90
N GLY A 22 -16.46 -11.93 5.06
CA GLY A 22 -17.80 -11.61 4.57
C GLY A 22 -18.44 -12.73 3.75
N THR A 23 -17.66 -13.47 2.95
CA THR A 23 -18.20 -14.63 2.23
C THR A 23 -18.61 -15.76 3.15
N LEU A 24 -17.86 -15.97 4.24
CA LEU A 24 -18.24 -16.95 5.27
C LEU A 24 -19.58 -16.58 5.91
N PHE A 25 -19.81 -15.31 6.24
CA PHE A 25 -21.11 -14.86 6.75
C PHE A 25 -22.24 -15.12 5.75
N GLY A 26 -22.04 -14.79 4.48
CA GLY A 26 -23.03 -15.05 3.44
C GLY A 26 -23.35 -16.55 3.30
N LEU A 27 -22.34 -17.42 3.34
CA LEU A 27 -22.53 -18.87 3.30
C LEU A 27 -23.27 -19.40 4.55
N ILE A 28 -22.95 -18.89 5.74
CA ILE A 28 -23.67 -19.25 6.98
C ILE A 28 -25.15 -18.88 6.87
N PHE A 29 -25.48 -17.67 6.37
CA PHE A 29 -26.87 -17.25 6.19
C PHE A 29 -27.59 -18.01 5.09
N MET A 30 -26.90 -18.38 4.00
CA MET A 30 -27.46 -19.25 2.96
C MET A 30 -27.83 -20.63 3.53
N LEU A 31 -26.93 -21.26 4.29
CA LEU A 31 -27.17 -22.56 4.91
C LEU A 31 -28.30 -22.49 5.96
N ALA A 32 -28.35 -21.43 6.76
CA ALA A 32 -29.43 -21.22 7.73
C ALA A 32 -30.80 -21.04 7.04
N GLY A 33 -30.84 -20.32 5.92
CA GLY A 33 -32.07 -20.12 5.13
C GLY A 33 -32.58 -21.37 4.44
N MET A 34 -31.72 -22.35 4.16
CA MET A 34 -32.10 -23.66 3.61
C MET A 34 -32.56 -24.66 4.68
N ALA A 35 -32.15 -24.48 5.94
CA ALA A 35 -32.47 -25.39 7.03
C ALA A 35 -33.88 -25.17 7.63
N LEU A 36 -34.50 -24.00 7.40
CA LEU A 36 -35.84 -23.65 7.87
C LEU A 36 -36.88 -23.89 6.74
N PRO A 37 -38.05 -24.51 7.03
CA PRO A 37 -39.10 -24.63 6.03
C PRO A 37 -39.57 -23.23 5.58
N PRO A 38 -39.69 -22.98 4.26
CA PRO A 38 -40.07 -21.66 3.76
C PRO A 38 -41.44 -21.26 4.27
N ALA A 39 -41.58 -19.99 4.67
CA ALA A 39 -42.87 -19.43 5.05
C ALA A 39 -43.86 -19.52 3.86
N PRO A 40 -45.15 -19.80 4.09
CA PRO A 40 -46.13 -19.93 3.01
C PRO A 40 -46.17 -18.64 2.16
N GLY A 41 -45.92 -18.78 0.85
CA GLY A 41 -45.96 -17.66 -0.11
C GLY A 41 -44.65 -16.90 -0.32
N VAL A 42 -43.52 -17.35 0.26
CA VAL A 42 -42.21 -16.72 0.04
C VAL A 42 -41.34 -17.65 -0.81
N ASP A 43 -40.84 -17.17 -1.94
CA ASP A 43 -39.88 -17.90 -2.76
C ASP A 43 -38.54 -18.08 -2.02
N PRO A 44 -38.14 -19.31 -1.63
CA PRO A 44 -36.89 -19.54 -0.89
C PRO A 44 -35.64 -19.17 -1.69
N THR A 45 -35.77 -19.05 -3.02
CA THR A 45 -34.70 -18.60 -3.91
C THR A 45 -34.33 -17.12 -3.70
N ALA A 46 -35.27 -16.26 -3.31
CA ALA A 46 -35.02 -14.83 -3.13
C ALA A 46 -34.07 -14.55 -1.95
N ALA A 47 -34.26 -15.28 -0.84
CA ALA A 47 -33.39 -15.18 0.34
C ALA A 47 -31.96 -15.69 0.04
N LEU A 48 -31.84 -16.76 -0.74
CA LEU A 48 -30.54 -17.30 -1.16
C LEU A 48 -29.75 -16.30 -2.01
N ILE A 49 -30.42 -15.68 -2.99
CA ILE A 49 -29.82 -14.69 -3.89
C ILE A 49 -29.36 -13.46 -3.11
N SER A 50 -30.16 -12.99 -2.15
CA SER A 50 -29.80 -11.87 -1.28
C SER A 50 -28.54 -12.15 -0.45
N ASN A 51 -28.44 -13.33 0.17
CA ASN A 51 -27.28 -13.68 0.98
C ASN A 51 -26.01 -13.89 0.13
N MET A 52 -26.17 -14.42 -1.08
CA MET A 52 -25.06 -14.53 -2.04
C MET A 52 -24.58 -13.15 -2.52
N ALA A 53 -25.49 -12.20 -2.75
CA ALA A 53 -25.14 -10.84 -3.12
C ALA A 53 -24.31 -10.14 -2.04
N ILE A 54 -24.64 -10.33 -0.75
CA ILE A 54 -23.86 -9.81 0.37
C ILE A 54 -22.42 -10.35 0.35
N ALA A 55 -22.25 -11.67 0.16
CA ALA A 55 -20.92 -12.30 0.08
C ALA A 55 -20.05 -11.72 -1.06
N LEU A 56 -20.65 -11.49 -2.23
CA LEU A 56 -19.95 -10.92 -3.37
C LEU A 56 -19.58 -9.46 -3.15
N ILE A 57 -20.49 -8.67 -2.59
CA ILE A 57 -20.27 -7.25 -2.29
C ILE A 57 -19.16 -7.08 -1.25
N THR A 58 -19.13 -7.90 -0.20
CA THR A 58 -18.07 -7.82 0.82
C THR A 58 -16.69 -8.16 0.24
N THR A 59 -16.63 -9.12 -0.69
CA THR A 59 -15.38 -9.48 -1.39
C THR A 59 -14.92 -8.36 -2.31
N LEU A 60 -15.87 -7.75 -3.04
CA LEU A 60 -15.59 -6.61 -3.92
C LEU A 60 -15.02 -5.43 -3.12
N TYR A 61 -15.66 -5.05 -2.01
CA TYR A 61 -15.16 -3.95 -1.18
C TYR A 61 -13.79 -4.25 -0.58
N GLY A 62 -13.55 -5.47 -0.07
CA GLY A 62 -12.24 -5.85 0.44
C GLY A 62 -11.12 -5.73 -0.62
N ALA A 63 -11.37 -6.20 -1.83
CA ALA A 63 -10.42 -6.08 -2.94
C ALA A 63 -10.24 -4.63 -3.41
N LEU A 64 -11.33 -3.86 -3.47
CA LEU A 64 -11.29 -2.46 -3.91
C LEU A 64 -10.45 -1.62 -2.94
N PHE A 65 -10.67 -1.75 -1.62
CA PHE A 65 -9.86 -1.04 -0.63
C PHE A 65 -8.38 -1.45 -0.65
N ALA A 66 -8.09 -2.73 -0.88
CA ALA A 66 -6.72 -3.21 -0.98
C ALA A 66 -5.98 -2.60 -2.18
N PHE A 67 -6.53 -2.76 -3.38
CA PHE A 67 -5.83 -2.47 -4.64
C PHE A 67 -5.94 -1.00 -5.06
N PHE A 68 -7.04 -0.31 -4.78
CA PHE A 68 -7.20 1.10 -5.18
C PHE A 68 -6.71 2.09 -4.14
N PHE A 69 -6.67 1.71 -2.86
CA PHE A 69 -6.36 2.65 -1.78
C PHE A 69 -5.09 2.24 -1.03
N PHE A 70 -5.08 1.14 -0.29
CA PHE A 70 -3.98 0.88 0.64
C PHE A 70 -2.64 0.60 -0.05
N LEU A 71 -2.61 -0.27 -1.06
CA LEU A 71 -1.37 -0.60 -1.77
C LEU A 71 -0.74 0.60 -2.49
N PRO A 72 -1.45 1.37 -3.35
CA PRO A 72 -0.85 2.50 -4.05
C PRO A 72 -0.40 3.62 -3.11
N PHE A 73 -1.13 3.87 -2.02
CA PHE A 73 -0.72 4.86 -1.01
C PHE A 73 0.54 4.42 -0.26
N SER A 74 0.67 3.14 0.07
CA SER A 74 1.90 2.59 0.65
C SER A 74 3.09 2.76 -0.30
N GLU A 75 2.93 2.44 -1.58
CA GLU A 75 3.99 2.58 -2.59
C GLU A 75 4.42 4.04 -2.76
N HIS A 76 3.47 4.96 -2.85
CA HIS A 76 3.76 6.39 -2.92
C HIS A 76 4.58 6.88 -1.72
N LEU A 77 4.22 6.44 -0.51
CA LEU A 77 4.95 6.84 0.70
C LEU A 77 6.35 6.22 0.78
N LYS A 78 6.53 5.02 0.23
CA LYS A 78 7.86 4.40 0.07
C LYS A 78 8.73 5.18 -0.91
N TYR A 79 8.17 5.58 -2.05
CA TYR A 79 8.87 6.39 -3.05
C TYR A 79 9.42 7.70 -2.46
N ILE A 80 8.59 8.48 -1.76
CA ILE A 80 9.03 9.72 -1.07
C ILE A 80 10.14 9.41 -0.06
N ASN A 81 10.05 8.27 0.63
CA ASN A 81 11.04 7.90 1.63
C ASN A 81 12.39 7.49 1.00
N GLU A 82 12.39 6.91 -0.20
CA GLU A 82 13.64 6.61 -0.92
C GLU A 82 14.37 7.90 -1.31
N GLU A 83 13.66 8.91 -1.79
CA GLU A 83 14.27 10.23 -2.08
C GLU A 83 14.90 10.85 -0.83
N LYS A 84 14.17 10.86 0.29
CA LYS A 84 14.70 11.36 1.58
C LYS A 84 15.93 10.59 2.08
N LYS A 85 16.01 9.30 1.75
CA LYS A 85 17.18 8.47 2.11
C LYS A 85 18.41 8.91 1.32
N VAL A 86 18.25 9.19 0.02
CA VAL A 86 19.34 9.73 -0.82
C VAL A 86 19.78 11.10 -0.32
N GLU A 87 18.84 11.99 -0.03
CA GLU A 87 19.12 13.33 0.51
C GLU A 87 19.90 13.26 1.84
N SER A 88 19.44 12.40 2.77
CA SER A 88 20.12 12.20 4.06
C SER A 88 21.51 11.62 3.89
N ALA A 89 21.71 10.71 2.93
CA ALA A 89 23.03 10.15 2.62
C ALA A 89 23.97 11.22 2.02
N LEU A 90 23.45 12.09 1.15
CA LEU A 90 24.20 13.21 0.57
C LEU A 90 24.68 14.18 1.66
N HIS A 91 23.81 14.55 2.61
CA HIS A 91 24.20 15.38 3.75
C HIS A 91 25.27 14.72 4.62
N LEU A 92 25.14 13.42 4.90
CA LEU A 92 26.08 12.69 5.74
C LEU A 92 27.46 12.57 5.08
N GLU A 93 27.52 12.21 3.79
CA GLU A 93 28.75 12.19 3.02
C GLU A 93 29.38 13.59 2.95
N GLY A 94 28.59 14.64 2.74
CA GLY A 94 29.07 16.02 2.72
C GLY A 94 29.77 16.42 4.03
N VAL A 95 29.20 16.05 5.18
CA VAL A 95 29.81 16.30 6.50
C VAL A 95 31.08 15.48 6.71
N MET A 96 31.10 14.21 6.28
CA MET A 96 32.30 13.37 6.38
C MET A 96 33.46 13.91 5.54
N LEU A 97 33.19 14.34 4.30
CA LEU A 97 34.20 14.91 3.41
C LEU A 97 34.77 16.24 3.95
N LEU A 98 33.94 17.04 4.63
CA LEU A 98 34.38 18.25 5.34
C LEU A 98 35.29 17.93 6.54
N TYR A 99 34.96 16.89 7.31
CA TYR A 99 35.78 16.44 8.44
C TYR A 99 37.17 15.94 7.97
N ASP A 100 37.19 15.19 6.86
CA ASP A 100 38.42 14.64 6.27
C ASP A 100 39.27 15.70 5.54
N LYS A 101 38.79 16.96 5.45
CA LYS A 101 39.48 18.10 4.80
C LYS A 101 39.94 17.79 3.37
N ILE A 102 39.08 17.12 2.60
CA ILE A 102 39.36 16.77 1.21
C ILE A 102 39.27 18.02 0.33
N HIS A 103 40.05 18.05 -0.76
CA HIS A 103 40.06 19.17 -1.71
C HIS A 103 38.65 19.41 -2.30
N PRO A 104 38.15 20.66 -2.38
CA PRO A 104 36.77 20.97 -2.77
C PRO A 104 36.31 20.34 -4.09
N ILE A 105 37.20 20.25 -5.08
CA ILE A 105 36.91 19.61 -6.38
C ILE A 105 36.51 18.13 -6.22
N VAL A 106 37.24 17.38 -5.38
CA VAL A 106 36.97 15.97 -5.14
C VAL A 106 35.67 15.81 -4.32
N VAL A 107 35.37 16.78 -3.46
CA VAL A 107 34.10 16.83 -2.72
C VAL A 107 32.92 16.99 -3.69
N GLN A 108 33.02 17.94 -4.61
CA GLN A 108 32.00 18.20 -5.64
C GLN A 108 31.78 16.96 -6.53
N GLU A 109 32.85 16.31 -6.97
CA GLU A 109 32.75 15.09 -7.80
C GLU A 109 32.02 13.95 -7.07
N ARG A 110 32.35 13.74 -5.79
CA ARG A 110 31.69 12.71 -4.96
C ARG A 110 30.23 13.02 -4.70
N LEU A 111 29.90 14.27 -4.36
CA LEU A 111 28.51 14.67 -4.11
C LEU A 111 27.66 14.67 -5.39
N ASN A 112 28.25 15.02 -6.54
CA ASN A 112 27.60 14.92 -7.85
C ASN A 112 27.19 13.49 -8.23
N ALA A 113 27.83 12.45 -7.66
CA ALA A 113 27.45 11.06 -7.90
C ALA A 113 26.10 10.69 -7.26
N PHE A 114 25.68 11.41 -6.20
CA PHE A 114 24.38 11.23 -5.55
C PHE A 114 23.25 11.96 -6.28
N LEU A 115 23.58 12.89 -7.19
CA LEU A 115 22.61 13.72 -7.89
C LEU A 115 22.23 13.12 -9.27
N PRO A 116 20.94 13.20 -9.66
CA PRO A 116 20.50 12.92 -11.02
C PRO A 116 21.26 13.79 -12.02
N ARG A 117 21.49 13.30 -13.26
CA ARG A 117 22.26 14.01 -14.29
C ARG A 117 21.84 15.47 -14.50
N LYS A 118 20.54 15.76 -14.34
CA LYS A 118 19.97 17.10 -14.53
C LYS A 118 20.36 18.09 -13.43
N ASP A 119 20.64 17.59 -12.22
CA ASP A 119 20.89 18.43 -11.04
C ASP A 119 22.38 18.43 -10.65
N ARG A 120 23.26 17.88 -11.49
CA ARG A 120 24.71 17.87 -11.26
C ARG A 120 25.30 19.24 -11.54
N PHE A 121 26.23 19.66 -10.69
CA PHE A 121 27.04 20.85 -10.95
C PHE A 121 28.15 20.50 -11.93
N THR A 122 28.01 20.94 -13.17
CA THR A 122 29.05 20.92 -14.19
C THR A 122 29.76 22.26 -14.23
N ASP A 123 31.10 22.27 -14.39
CA ASP A 123 31.93 23.48 -14.45
C ASP A 123 31.65 24.39 -15.68
N GLU A 124 30.57 24.12 -16.43
CA GLU A 124 30.10 24.92 -17.56
C GLU A 124 29.18 26.08 -17.13
N ASP A 125 28.77 26.14 -15.85
CA ASP A 125 28.01 27.24 -15.20
C ASP A 125 28.83 27.91 -14.07
#